data_AF-A0A6A7LGK7-F1
#
_entry.id   AF-A0A6A7LGK7-F1
#
_cell.length_a   1.000
_cell.length_b   1.000
_cell.length_c   1.000
_cell.angle_alpha   90.00
_cell.angle_beta   90.00
_cell.angle_gamma   90.00
#
_symmetry.space_group_name_H-M   'P 1'
#
loop_
_entity.id
_entity.type
_entity.pdbx_description
1 polymer ?
#
loop_
_entity_poly.entity_id
_entity_poly.type
_entity_poly.pdbx_seq_one_letter_code
_entity_poly.pdbx_strand_id
1 'polypeptide(L)'
;MESPNSTITHTYDDKILENEIESWNSFGSILRNENRIIFRQMLEDIKAYSETAKAKGKNFSFESMCMGLILQQQKMINELLCKLSAKKALV
;
A
#
# COMPACT_ATOMS: atom_id res chain seq x y z
N MET A 1 27.04 -36.21 17.01
CA MET A 1 26.39 -35.05 17.65
C MET A 1 26.97 -33.80 17.03
N GLU A 2 26.51 -33.38 15.85
CA GLU A 2 26.58 -32.00 15.36
C GLU A 2 25.43 -31.82 14.37
N SER A 3 24.48 -30.93 14.70
CA SER A 3 23.36 -30.58 13.83
C SER A 3 23.81 -29.57 12.77
N PRO A 4 23.35 -29.67 11.51
CA PRO A 4 23.62 -28.62 10.53
C PRO A 4 22.80 -27.38 10.93
N ASN A 5 23.49 -26.28 11.20
CA ASN A 5 22.85 -24.99 11.46
C ASN A 5 21.99 -24.60 10.25
N SER A 6 20.70 -24.64 10.51
CA SER A 6 19.60 -24.34 9.61
C SER A 6 19.68 -22.89 9.13
N THR A 7 20.08 -22.72 7.86
CA THR A 7 19.84 -21.52 7.06
C THR A 7 18.32 -21.31 6.89
N ILE A 8 17.64 -20.73 7.88
CA ILE A 8 16.25 -20.28 7.74
C ILE A 8 16.16 -18.86 8.28
N THR A 9 16.60 -17.89 7.47
CA THR A 9 16.24 -16.47 7.64
C THR A 9 16.32 -15.78 6.29
N HIS A 10 15.50 -16.15 5.30
CA HIS A 10 15.41 -15.37 4.06
C HIS A 10 14.12 -15.53 3.25
N THR A 11 13.01 -15.95 3.88
CA THR A 11 11.73 -16.17 3.16
C THR A 11 10.50 -15.57 3.86
N TYR A 12 10.66 -14.99 5.04
CA TYR A 12 9.52 -14.46 5.81
C TYR A 12 9.09 -13.06 5.35
N ASP A 13 10.04 -12.24 4.87
CA ASP A 13 9.79 -10.82 4.61
C ASP A 13 9.05 -10.53 3.29
N ASP A 14 9.18 -11.40 2.28
CA ASP A 14 8.57 -11.16 0.98
C ASP A 14 7.04 -11.27 0.98
N LYS A 15 6.47 -12.01 1.94
CA LYS A 15 5.04 -12.28 2.05
C LYS A 15 4.30 -11.39 3.04
N ILE A 16 4.98 -10.51 3.77
CA ILE A 16 4.36 -9.66 4.81
C ILE A 16 3.24 -8.82 4.22
N LEU A 17 3.49 -8.18 3.07
CA LEU A 17 2.48 -7.35 2.40
C LEU A 17 1.31 -8.16 1.85
N GLU A 18 1.57 -9.32 1.24
CA GLU A 18 0.51 -10.18 0.72
C GLU A 18 -0.41 -10.64 1.86
N ASN A 19 0.19 -11.02 3.00
CA ASN A 19 -0.53 -11.44 4.20
C ASN A 19 -1.34 -10.28 4.82
N GLU A 20 -0.79 -9.06 4.85
CA GLU A 20 -1.53 -7.88 5.31
C GLU A 20 -2.71 -7.59 4.38
N ILE A 21 -2.51 -7.57 3.06
CA ILE A 21 -3.59 -7.35 2.08
C ILE A 21 -4.69 -8.40 2.24
N GLU A 22 -4.31 -9.67 2.41
CA GLU A 22 -5.28 -10.75 2.62
C GLU A 22 -6.04 -10.61 3.94
N SER A 23 -5.37 -10.19 5.01
CA SER A 23 -6.03 -9.84 6.29
C SER A 23 -7.06 -8.72 6.10
N TRP A 24 -6.74 -7.68 5.33
CA TRP A 24 -7.63 -6.56 5.05
C TRP A 24 -8.74 -6.87 4.04
N ASN A 25 -8.63 -7.93 3.23
CA ASN A 25 -9.74 -8.38 2.38
C ASN A 25 -10.98 -8.78 3.20
N SER A 26 -10.78 -9.36 4.38
CA SER A 26 -11.88 -9.68 5.30
C SER A 26 -12.62 -8.42 5.76
N PHE A 27 -11.89 -7.35 6.08
CA PHE A 27 -12.47 -6.04 6.40
C PHE A 27 -13.25 -5.45 5.22
N GLY A 28 -12.66 -5.50 4.02
CA GLY A 28 -13.31 -5.05 2.79
C GLY A 28 -14.62 -5.77 2.49
N SER A 29 -14.72 -7.06 2.84
CA SER A 29 -15.92 -7.88 2.65
C SER A 29 -17.11 -7.44 3.52
N ILE A 30 -16.87 -6.73 4.62
CA ILE A 30 -17.90 -6.20 5.53
C ILE A 30 -18.42 -4.85 5.03
N LEU A 31 -17.65 -4.15 4.18
CA LEU A 31 -18.06 -2.88 3.61
C LEU A 31 -19.24 -3.03 2.63
N ARG A 32 -20.06 -1.97 2.55
CA ARG A 32 -21.07 -1.79 1.49
C ARG A 32 -20.42 -1.85 0.11
N ASN A 33 -21.19 -2.26 -0.89
CA ASN A 33 -20.66 -2.62 -2.22
C ASN A 33 -19.79 -1.53 -2.86
N GLU A 34 -20.23 -0.27 -2.79
CA GLU A 34 -19.49 0.89 -3.33
C GLU A 34 -18.15 1.09 -2.61
N ASN A 35 -18.17 1.11 -1.28
CA ASN A 35 -16.98 1.29 -0.45
C ASN A 35 -16.00 0.11 -0.57
N ARG A 36 -16.52 -1.10 -0.77
CA ARG A 36 -15.70 -2.30 -1.00
C ARG A 36 -14.88 -2.20 -2.27
N ILE A 37 -15.48 -1.74 -3.36
CA ILE A 37 -14.80 -1.59 -4.66
C ILE A 37 -13.67 -0.57 -4.52
N ILE A 38 -13.96 0.58 -3.92
CA ILE A 38 -12.97 1.65 -3.71
C ILE A 38 -11.84 1.15 -2.79
N PHE A 39 -12.19 0.47 -1.70
CA PHE A 39 -11.21 -0.08 -0.75
C PHE A 39 -10.30 -1.11 -1.40
N ARG A 40 -10.83 -1.99 -2.24
CA ARG A 40 -10.02 -2.98 -2.94
C ARG A 40 -9.08 -2.32 -3.95
N GLN A 41 -9.55 -1.30 -4.67
CA GLN A 41 -8.70 -0.54 -5.58
C GLN A 41 -7.54 0.12 -4.84
N MET A 42 -7.79 0.72 -3.65
CA MET A 42 -6.72 1.30 -2.83
C MET A 42 -5.67 0.26 -2.39
N LEU A 43 -6.10 -0.96 -2.03
CA LEU A 43 -5.19 -2.05 -1.67
C LEU A 43 -4.38 -2.59 -2.86
N GLU A 44 -4.92 -2.53 -4.07
CA GLU A 44 -4.18 -2.88 -5.29
C GLU A 44 -3.17 -1.77 -5.65
N ASP A 45 -3.58 -0.51 -5.57
CA ASP A 45 -2.74 0.64 -5.92
C ASP A 45 -1.49 0.75 -5.03
N ILE A 46 -1.59 0.37 -3.76
CA ILE A 46 -0.42 0.40 -2.87
C ILE A 46 0.64 -0.65 -3.22
N LYS A 47 0.29 -1.70 -3.96
CA LYS A 47 1.29 -2.64 -4.47
C LYS A 47 2.33 -1.90 -5.34
N ALA A 48 1.96 -0.82 -6.03
CA ALA A 48 2.89 0.00 -6.82
C ALA A 48 3.95 0.72 -5.95
N TYR A 49 3.62 1.03 -4.69
CA TYR A 49 4.55 1.64 -3.73
C TYR A 49 5.27 0.60 -2.85
N SER A 50 4.91 -0.67 -2.99
CA SER A 50 5.50 -1.75 -2.19
C SER A 50 6.97 -1.96 -2.52
N GLU A 51 7.36 -1.89 -3.79
CA GLU A 51 8.75 -2.07 -4.21
C GLU A 51 9.67 -0.96 -3.70
N THR A 52 9.19 0.28 -3.72
CA THR A 52 9.93 1.44 -3.20
C THR A 52 10.07 1.42 -1.69
N ALA A 53 9.08 0.91 -0.96
CA ALA A 53 9.16 0.74 0.48
C ALA A 53 9.94 -0.52 0.89
N LYS A 54 9.91 -1.61 0.11
CA LYS A 54 10.81 -2.77 0.27
C LYS A 54 12.28 -2.35 0.13
N ALA A 55 12.59 -1.43 -0.78
CA ALA A 55 13.93 -0.88 -0.95
C ALA A 55 14.47 -0.12 0.29
N LYS A 56 13.60 0.30 1.23
CA LYS A 56 13.99 0.95 2.49
C LYS A 56 14.59 -0.04 3.51
N GLY A 57 14.54 -1.35 3.27
CA GLY A 57 15.34 -2.34 3.99
C GLY A 57 14.81 -2.78 5.35
N LYS A 58 13.52 -2.59 5.65
CA LYS A 58 12.84 -3.22 6.78
C LYS A 58 11.41 -3.48 6.37
N ASN A 59 10.97 -4.72 6.61
CA ASN A 59 9.61 -5.25 6.63
C ASN A 59 8.57 -4.18 6.30
N PHE A 60 8.05 -4.23 5.07
CA PHE A 60 6.96 -3.36 4.64
C PHE A 60 5.80 -3.54 5.63
N SER A 61 5.64 -2.59 6.55
CA SER A 61 4.66 -2.65 7.63
C SER A 61 3.36 -1.95 7.23
N PHE A 62 2.28 -2.23 7.97
CA PHE A 62 1.02 -1.49 7.89
C PHE A 62 1.22 0.04 7.88
N GLU A 63 2.13 0.60 8.67
CA GLU A 63 2.41 2.05 8.65
C GLU A 63 2.98 2.51 7.31
N SER A 64 3.84 1.69 6.68
CA SER A 64 4.37 1.97 5.35
C SER A 64 3.26 1.92 4.30
N MET A 65 2.31 0.99 4.45
CA MET A 65 1.08 0.95 3.66
C MET A 65 0.23 2.22 3.88
N CYS A 66 -0.05 2.61 5.12
CA CYS A 66 -0.80 3.84 5.38
C CYS A 66 -0.12 5.08 4.79
N MET A 67 1.22 5.19 4.89
CA MET A 67 1.96 6.31 4.32
C MET A 67 1.93 6.34 2.79
N GLY A 68 1.97 5.17 2.12
CA GLY A 68 1.79 5.09 0.67
C GLY A 68 0.40 5.59 0.23
N LEU A 69 -0.66 5.18 0.96
CA LEU A 69 -2.02 5.63 0.67
C LEU A 69 -2.18 7.15 0.84
N ILE A 70 -1.68 7.70 1.96
CA ILE A 70 -1.72 9.14 2.22
C ILE A 70 -0.97 9.92 1.14
N LEU A 71 0.20 9.43 0.71
CA LEU A 71 0.98 10.06 -0.35
C LEU A 71 0.23 10.07 -1.70
N GLN A 72 -0.40 8.96 -2.06
CA GLN A 72 -1.21 8.86 -3.28
C GLN A 72 -2.38 9.86 -3.24
N GLN A 73 -3.09 9.93 -2.12
CA GLN A 73 -4.19 10.89 -1.93
C GLN A 73 -3.69 12.33 -2.02
N GLN A 74 -2.58 12.67 -1.36
CA GLN A 74 -2.01 14.01 -1.42
C GLN A 74 -1.59 14.40 -2.85
N LYS A 75 -1.05 13.47 -3.63
CA LYS A 75 -0.70 13.70 -5.04
C LYS A 75 -1.94 14.01 -5.86
N MET A 76 -3.01 13.22 -5.72
CA MET A 76 -4.28 13.48 -6.41
C MET A 76 -4.86 14.85 -6.05
N ILE A 77 -4.84 15.22 -4.77
CA ILE A 77 -5.31 16.53 -4.31
C ILE A 77 -4.48 17.65 -4.93
N ASN A 78 -3.15 17.55 -4.91
CA ASN A 78 -2.27 18.55 -5.51
C ASN A 78 -2.51 18.70 -7.02
N GLU A 79 -2.70 17.60 -7.75
CA GLU A 79 -3.01 17.64 -9.17
C GLU A 79 -4.35 18.33 -9.45
N LEU A 80 -5.37 18.06 -8.64
CA LEU A 80 -6.67 18.74 -8.75
C LEU A 80 -6.55 20.23 -8.44
N LEU A 81 -5.78 20.61 -7.41
CA LEU A 81 -5.51 22.01 -7.09
C LEU A 81 -4.78 22.74 -8.23
N CYS A 82 -3.80 22.10 -8.87
CA CYS A 82 -3.12 22.64 -10.05
C CYS A 82 -4.07 22.83 -11.25
N LYS A 83 -4.98 21.87 -11.49
CA LYS A 83 -5.98 21.99 -12.55
C LYS A 83 -6.97 23.13 -12.27
N LEU A 84 -7.37 23.30 -11.01
CA LEU A 84 -8.26 24.38 -10.59
C LEU A 84 -7.59 25.75 -10.70
N SER A 85 -6.32 25.88 -10.30
CA SER A 85 -5.58 27.13 -10.43
C SER A 85 -5.36 27.51 -11.90
N ALA A 86 -5.03 26.55 -12.76
CA ALA A 86 -4.93 26.76 -14.19
C ALA A 86 -6.26 27.20 -14.82
N LYS A 87 -7.38 26.60 -14.41
CA LYS A 87 -8.71 26.97 -14.89
C LYS A 87 -9.14 28.36 -14.42
N LYS A 88 -8.76 28.75 -13.20
CA LYS A 88 -9.01 30.10 -12.66
C LYS A 88 -8.20 31.19 -13.38
N ALA A 89 -7.05 30.86 -13.97
CA ALA A 89 -6.23 31.80 -14.73
C ALA A 89 -6.72 32.02 -16.19
N LEU A 90 -7.68 31.22 -16.66
CA LEU A 90 -8.25 31.27 -18.01
C LEU A 90 -9.65 31.92 -18.07
N VAL A 91 -10.19 32.35 -16.91
CA VAL A 91 -11.47 33.05 -16.74
C VAL A 91 -11.17 34.45 -16.22
#